data_AF-A0A2G9PTN6-F1
#
_entry.id   AF-A0A2G9PTN6-F1
#
_cell.length_a   1.000
_cell.length_b   1.000
_cell.length_c   1.000
_cell.angle_alpha   90.00
_cell.angle_beta   90.00
_cell.angle_gamma   90.00
#
_symmetry.space_group_name_H-M   'P 1'
#
loop_
_entity.id
_entity.type
_entity.pdbx_description
1 polymer ?
#
loop_
_entity_poly.entity_id
_entity_poly.type
_entity_poly.pdbx_seq_one_letter_code
_entity_poly.pdbx_strand_id
1 'polypeptide(L)' 'MTNVIRVKRDTYERLALLAGELQMRMKRFVSVDDAVRFLIAKNDRKLPAFWKDLRQRRL' A
#
# COMPACT_ATOMS: atom_id res chain seq x y z
N MET A 1 5.20 -0.90 -19.55
CA MET A 1 3.74 -0.76 -19.75
C MET A 1 3.11 -0.36 -18.43
N THR A 2 2.36 0.74 -18.40
CA THR A 2 1.64 1.20 -17.20
C THR A 2 0.21 0.71 -17.29
N ASN A 3 -0.15 -0.29 -16.47
CA ASN A 3 -1.52 -0.80 -16.42
C ASN A 3 -2.33 0.10 -15.48
N VAL A 4 -3.32 0.80 -16.03
CA VAL A 4 -4.22 1.67 -15.26
C VAL A 4 -5.52 0.94 -15.03
N ILE A 5 -5.90 0.77 -13.76
CA ILE A 5 -7.16 0.13 -13.37
C ILE A 5 -8.09 1.21 -12.83
N ARG A 6 -9.29 1.33 -13.41
CA ARG A 6 -10.33 2.19 -12.88
C ARG A 6 -11.00 1.50 -11.69
N VAL A 7 -11.02 2.19 -10.56
CA VAL A 7 -11.73 1.75 -9.35
C VAL A 7 -12.88 2.70 -9.05
N LYS A 8 -13.87 2.22 -8.29
CA LYS A 8 -14.93 3.08 -7.77
C LYS A 8 -14.32 4.10 -6.80
N ARG A 9 -14.93 5.29 -6.70
CA ARG A 9 -14.52 6.35 -5.79
C ARG A 9 -14.35 5.86 -4.36
N ASP A 10 -15.35 5.17 -3.82
CA ASP A 10 -15.33 4.66 -2.45
C ASP A 10 -14.17 3.67 -2.21
N THR A 11 -13.81 2.89 -3.22
CA THR A 11 -12.65 1.98 -3.16
C THR A 11 -11.36 2.77 -3.07
N TYR A 12 -11.21 3.82 -3.88
CA TYR A 12 -10.04 4.70 -3.81
C TYR A 12 -9.94 5.40 -2.45
N GLU A 13 -11.03 5.94 -1.92
CA GLU A 13 -11.06 6.58 -0.60
C GLU A 13 -10.64 5.62 0.51
N ARG A 14 -11.12 4.36 0.48
CA ARG A 14 -10.70 3.33 1.43
C ARG A 14 -9.21 2.98 1.32
N LEU A 15 -8.66 2.94 0.10
CA LEU A 15 -7.23 2.71 -0.10
C LEU A 15 -6.39 3.90 0.41
N ALA A 16 -6.88 5.13 0.22
CA ALA A 16 -6.23 6.32 0.74
C ALA A 16 -6.21 6.36 2.28
N LEU A 17 -7.32 6.00 2.93
CA LEU A 17 -7.38 5.86 4.39
C LEU A 17 -6.38 4.80 4.89
N LEU A 18 -6.35 3.63 4.24
CA LEU A 18 -5.41 2.57 4.57
C LEU A 18 -3.95 3.02 4.39
N ALA A 19 -3.64 3.75 3.32
CA ALA A 19 -2.31 4.33 3.14
C ALA A 19 -1.94 5.29 4.28
N GLY A 20 -2.89 6.14 4.71
CA GLY A 20 -2.73 7.02 5.87
C GLY A 20 -2.44 6.27 7.17
N GLU A 21 -3.20 5.22 7.47
CA GLU A 21 -2.98 4.37 8.65
C GLU A 21 -1.59 3.71 8.62
N LEU A 22 -1.21 3.16 7.47
CA LEU A 22 0.11 2.56 7.27
C LEU A 22 1.23 3.60 7.44
N GLN A 23 1.05 4.79 6.90
CA GLN A 23 1.99 5.90 7.04
C GLN A 23 2.18 6.31 8.50
N MET A 24 1.11 6.43 9.27
CA MET A 24 1.19 6.72 10.71
C MET A 24 1.95 5.63 11.47
N ARG A 25 1.65 4.36 11.19
CA ARG A 25 2.29 3.22 11.84
C ARG A 25 3.77 3.10 11.52
N MET A 26 4.13 3.35 10.26
CA MET A 26 5.49 3.22 9.75
C MET A 26 6.34 4.47 10.00
N LYS A 27 5.71 5.62 10.31
CA LYS A 27 6.33 6.95 10.34
C LYS A 27 7.08 7.28 9.03
N ARG A 28 6.52 6.85 7.90
CA ARG A 28 7.12 6.98 6.57
C ARG A 28 6.05 7.18 5.51
N PHE A 29 6.40 7.82 4.40
CA PHE A 29 5.48 7.98 3.29
C PHE A 29 5.01 6.62 2.75
N VAL A 30 3.70 6.48 2.59
CA VAL A 30 3.04 5.30 2.01
C VAL A 30 2.05 5.79 0.96
N SER A 31 2.21 5.33 -0.28
CA SER A 31 1.31 5.68 -1.38
C SER A 31 0.04 4.82 -1.39
N VAL A 32 -0.95 5.22 -2.20
CA VAL A 32 -2.15 4.40 -2.46
C VAL A 32 -1.75 3.06 -3.10
N ASP A 33 -0.77 3.06 -4.01
CA ASP A 33 -0.19 1.85 -4.61
C ASP A 33 0.43 0.92 -3.56
N ASP A 34 1.05 1.48 -2.52
CA ASP A 34 1.59 0.69 -1.42
C ASP A 34 0.50 0.04 -0.58
N ALA A 35 -0.63 0.74 -0.38
CA ALA A 35 -1.80 0.15 0.27
C ALA A 35 -2.36 -1.03 -0.55
N VAL A 36 -2.38 -0.92 -1.88
CA VAL A 36 -2.74 -2.04 -2.77
C VAL A 36 -1.75 -3.20 -2.62
N ARG A 37 -0.43 -2.93 -2.68
CA ARG A 37 0.61 -3.95 -2.48
C ARG A 37 0.52 -4.62 -1.10
N PHE A 38 0.16 -3.86 -0.06
CA PHE A 38 -0.08 -4.38 1.27
C PHE A 38 -1.26 -5.36 1.27
N LEU A 39 -2.38 -5.02 0.64
CA LEU A 39 -3.55 -5.90 0.57
C LEU A 39 -3.24 -7.19 -0.20
N ILE A 40 -2.51 -7.09 -1.31
CA ILE A 40 -2.04 -8.27 -2.06
C ILE A 40 -1.11 -9.12 -1.20
N ALA A 41 -0.13 -8.52 -0.55
CA ALA A 41 0.79 -9.24 0.34
C ALA A 41 0.07 -9.88 1.54
N LYS A 42 -1.00 -9.25 2.05
CA LYS A 42 -1.86 -9.80 3.09
C LYS A 42 -2.62 -11.04 2.59
N ASN A 43 -3.23 -10.95 1.40
CA ASN A 43 -3.92 -12.07 0.76
C ASN A 43 -2.97 -13.27 0.52
N ASP A 44 -1.77 -12.98 0.03
CA ASP A 44 -0.77 -13.99 -0.33
C ASP A 44 0.05 -14.49 0.87
N ARG A 45 -0.22 -14.01 2.09
CA ARG A 45 0.54 -14.30 3.32
C ARG A 45 2.03 -13.92 3.24
N LYS A 46 2.37 -12.89 2.44
CA LYS A 46 3.73 -12.35 2.21
C LYS A 46 4.00 -11.02 2.91
N LEU A 47 3.26 -10.69 3.97
CA LEU A 47 3.44 -9.45 4.74
C LEU A 47 4.87 -9.19 5.22
N PRO A 48 5.65 -10.17 5.73
CA PRO A 48 7.02 -9.92 6.16
C PRO A 48 7.92 -9.36 5.05
N ALA A 49 7.73 -9.85 3.81
CA ALA A 49 8.48 -9.37 2.65
C ALA A 49 8.08 -7.93 2.28
N PHE A 50 6.78 -7.62 2.31
CA PHE A 50 6.29 -6.26 2.10
C PHE A 50 6.90 -5.26 3.10
N TRP A 51 6.94 -5.59 4.39
CA TRP A 51 7.52 -4.71 5.40
C TRP A 51 9.03 -4.54 5.28
N LYS A 52 9.73 -5.54 4.75
CA LYS A 52 11.16 -5.45 4.46
C LYS A 52 11.40 -4.49 3.29
N ASP A 53 10.65 -4.65 2.19
CA ASP A 53 10.74 -3.80 1.00
C ASP A 53 10.42 -2.33 1.34
N LEU A 54 9.29 -2.08 2.01
CA LEU A 54 8.86 -0.73 2.36
C LEU A 54 9.88 0.00 3.26
N ARG A 55 10.60 -0.72 4.13
CA ARG A 55 11.68 -0.15 4.95
C ARG A 55 12.94 0.15 4.14
N GLN A 56 13.22 -0.61 3.09
CA GLN A 56 14.45 -0.48 2.30
C GLN A 56 14.38 0.59 1.22
N ARG A 57 13.17 0.97 0.77
CA ARG A 57 13.02 2.09 -0.17
C ARG A 57 13.63 3.35 0.46
N ARG A 58 14.64 3.95 -0.18
CA ARG A 58 15.07 5.31 0.19
C ARG A 58 14.08 6.28 -0.46
N LEU A 59 13.55 7.21 0.34
CA LEU A 59 12.82 8.37 -0.18
C LEU A 59 13.83 9.34 -0.78
#